data_AF-A0A1G6LBB3-F1
#
_entry.id   AF-A0A1G6LBB3-F1
#
_cell.length_a   1.000
_cell.length_b   1.000
_cell.length_c   1.000
_cell.angle_alpha   90.00
_cell.angle_beta   90.00
_cell.angle_gamma   90.00
#
_symmetry.space_group_name_H-M   'P 1'
#
loop_
_entity.id
_entity.type
_entity.pdbx_description
1 polymer ?
#
loop_
_entity_poly.entity_id
_entity_poly.type
_entity_poly.pdbx_seq_one_letter_code
_entity_poly.pdbx_strand_id
1 'polypeptide(L)'
;MYLSEPEEQYAMNAPAELAHPSAVHTAEQHAAAVARLTAALDTAFETCATPADPSQCARFARGMRAALTRALADPALVTSAQREGSARTYRRHVIASDRSGRYTVAALVWQPGHASPVHAHHTWCGYAVLEGALTETLYAWNDAHQGAHAVRSHPRASGAVSFGGRGRANIHRLYNGSAAQAVSLHVYGVPAEDIAAQVNDMLPLARETAQAAR
;
A
#
# COMPACT_ATOMS: atom_id res chain seq x y z
N MET A 1 68.54 -31.15 -28.70
CA MET A 1 67.40 -31.96 -28.23
C MET A 1 66.97 -31.37 -26.89
N TYR A 2 66.14 -30.34 -26.92
CA TYR A 2 65.49 -29.75 -25.75
C TYR A 2 64.00 -29.79 -26.03
N LEU A 3 63.28 -30.49 -25.16
CA LEU A 3 61.87 -30.84 -25.28
C LEU A 3 61.00 -29.63 -24.91
N SER A 4 59.96 -29.42 -25.71
CA SER A 4 58.91 -28.42 -25.54
C SER A 4 57.98 -28.82 -24.39
N GLU A 5 57.76 -27.91 -23.44
CA GLU A 5 56.69 -28.01 -22.43
C GLU A 5 55.36 -27.54 -23.07
N PRO A 6 54.21 -28.16 -22.77
CA PRO A 6 52.92 -27.70 -23.29
C PRO A 6 52.32 -26.58 -22.42
N GLU A 7 51.83 -25.52 -23.07
CA GLU A 7 51.04 -24.47 -22.40
C GLU A 7 49.69 -25.03 -21.93
N GLU A 8 49.48 -25.04 -20.61
CA GLU A 8 48.17 -25.29 -20.01
C GLU A 8 47.21 -24.14 -20.34
N GLN A 9 46.19 -24.46 -21.12
CA GLN A 9 45.13 -23.53 -21.50
C GLN A 9 44.24 -23.25 -20.29
N TYR A 10 44.49 -22.12 -19.62
CA TYR A 10 43.64 -21.58 -18.56
C TYR A 10 42.29 -21.15 -19.17
N ALA A 11 41.33 -22.07 -19.19
CA ALA A 11 39.93 -21.76 -19.45
C ALA A 11 39.39 -20.91 -18.29
N MET A 12 39.41 -19.59 -18.47
CA MET A 12 38.70 -18.65 -17.62
C MET A 12 37.21 -18.97 -17.68
N ASN A 13 36.67 -19.54 -16.60
CA ASN A 13 35.24 -19.67 -16.38
C ASN A 13 34.61 -18.27 -16.37
N ALA A 14 34.02 -17.87 -17.49
CA ALA A 14 33.17 -16.69 -17.55
C ALA A 14 31.96 -16.91 -16.62
N PRO A 15 31.62 -15.96 -15.73
CA PRO A 15 30.42 -16.08 -14.92
C PRO A 15 29.20 -16.17 -15.83
N ALA A 16 28.33 -17.16 -15.59
CA ALA A 16 27.06 -17.29 -16.29
C ALA A 16 26.30 -15.96 -16.19
N GLU A 17 26.05 -15.35 -17.34
CA GLU A 17 25.22 -14.15 -17.47
C GLU A 17 23.86 -14.47 -16.85
N LEU A 18 23.54 -13.84 -15.72
CA LEU A 18 22.24 -13.95 -15.06
C LEU A 18 21.20 -13.44 -16.04
N ALA A 19 20.55 -14.34 -16.77
CA ALA A 19 19.54 -14.01 -17.76
C ALA A 19 18.47 -13.11 -17.12
N HIS A 20 18.46 -11.84 -17.50
CA HIS A 20 17.40 -10.92 -17.11
C HIS A 20 16.09 -11.42 -17.74
N PRO A 21 15.01 -11.62 -16.95
CA PRO A 21 13.75 -12.08 -17.49
C PRO A 21 13.26 -11.11 -18.58
N SER A 22 12.76 -11.67 -19.68
CA SER A 22 12.24 -10.85 -20.79
C SER A 22 11.07 -9.97 -20.34
N ALA A 23 10.89 -8.81 -20.97
CA ALA A 23 9.78 -7.90 -20.65
C ALA A 23 8.41 -8.60 -20.72
N VAL A 24 8.23 -9.53 -21.66
CA VAL A 24 7.01 -10.33 -21.80
C VAL A 24 6.78 -11.19 -20.57
N HIS A 25 7.83 -11.89 -20.10
CA HIS A 25 7.74 -12.71 -18.89
C HIS A 25 7.40 -11.87 -17.66
N THR A 26 7.96 -10.67 -17.53
CA THR A 26 7.63 -9.77 -16.41
C THR A 26 6.18 -9.27 -16.45
N ALA A 27 5.62 -9.03 -17.64
CA ALA A 27 4.24 -8.61 -17.81
C ALA A 27 3.25 -9.74 -17.48
N GLU A 28 3.55 -10.98 -17.89
CA GLU A 28 2.75 -12.18 -17.55
C GLU A 28 2.78 -12.45 -16.04
N GLN A 29 3.96 -12.37 -15.41
CA GLN A 29 4.10 -12.51 -13.97
C GLN A 29 3.30 -11.45 -13.20
N HIS A 30 3.36 -10.20 -13.65
CA HIS A 30 2.57 -9.11 -13.07
C HIS A 30 1.07 -9.36 -13.21
N ALA A 31 0.60 -9.72 -14.41
CA ALA A 31 -0.81 -10.04 -14.64
C ALA A 31 -1.29 -11.19 -13.76
N ALA A 32 -0.48 -12.24 -13.59
CA ALA A 32 -0.78 -13.36 -12.72
C ALA A 32 -0.82 -12.95 -11.23
N ALA A 33 0.07 -12.06 -10.78
CA ALA A 33 0.08 -11.52 -9.42
C ALA A 33 -1.18 -10.70 -9.13
N VAL A 34 -1.56 -9.83 -10.08
CA VAL A 34 -2.80 -9.05 -9.99
C VAL A 34 -4.01 -9.99 -9.93
N ALA A 35 -4.07 -11.00 -10.79
CA ALA A 35 -5.17 -11.99 -10.81
C ALA A 35 -5.31 -12.75 -9.48
N ARG A 36 -4.19 -13.14 -8.85
CA ARG A 36 -4.19 -13.79 -7.52
C ARG A 36 -4.76 -12.86 -6.45
N LEU A 37 -4.35 -11.59 -6.45
CA LEU A 37 -4.86 -10.61 -5.50
C LEU A 37 -6.36 -10.36 -5.71
N THR A 38 -6.79 -10.08 -6.93
CA THR A 38 -8.21 -9.79 -7.22
C THR A 38 -9.10 -10.97 -6.88
N ALA A 39 -8.68 -12.20 -7.20
CA ALA A 39 -9.42 -13.41 -6.81
C ALA A 39 -9.57 -13.54 -5.28
N ALA A 40 -8.51 -13.24 -4.51
CA ALA A 40 -8.58 -13.27 -3.05
C ALA A 40 -9.49 -12.17 -2.48
N LEU A 41 -9.53 -10.99 -3.11
CA LEU A 41 -10.47 -9.91 -2.76
C LEU A 41 -11.91 -10.32 -3.07
N ASP A 42 -12.15 -10.92 -4.23
CA ASP A 42 -13.48 -11.40 -4.64
C ASP A 42 -14.02 -12.47 -3.67
N THR A 43 -13.19 -13.42 -3.26
CA THR A 43 -13.56 -14.38 -2.20
C THR A 43 -13.93 -13.70 -0.88
N ALA A 44 -13.26 -12.59 -0.52
CA ALA A 44 -13.63 -11.85 0.69
C ALA A 44 -15.04 -11.25 0.57
N PHE A 45 -15.42 -10.76 -0.62
CA PHE A 45 -16.77 -10.27 -0.90
C PHE A 45 -17.81 -11.39 -0.88
N GLU A 46 -17.55 -12.52 -1.54
CA GLU A 46 -18.47 -13.66 -1.62
C GLU A 46 -18.81 -14.24 -0.25
N THR A 47 -17.86 -14.15 0.70
CA THR A 47 -18.02 -14.65 2.06
C THR A 47 -18.58 -13.60 3.03
N CYS A 48 -18.95 -12.41 2.53
CA CYS A 48 -19.48 -11.31 3.32
C CYS A 48 -20.99 -11.44 3.57
N ALA A 49 -21.41 -11.36 4.82
CA ALA A 49 -22.82 -11.37 5.20
C ALA A 49 -23.51 -9.99 5.13
N THR A 50 -22.76 -8.91 4.93
CA THR A 50 -23.26 -7.52 4.91
C THR A 50 -22.85 -6.81 3.61
N PRO A 51 -23.40 -7.23 2.44
CA PRO A 51 -22.89 -6.75 1.15
C PRO A 51 -23.04 -5.24 0.92
N ALA A 52 -23.99 -4.57 1.58
CA ALA A 52 -24.17 -3.12 1.50
C ALA A 52 -23.05 -2.31 2.21
N ASP A 53 -22.49 -2.85 3.29
CA ASP A 53 -21.28 -2.33 3.93
C ASP A 53 -20.40 -3.52 4.36
N PRO A 54 -19.53 -4.00 3.47
CA PRO A 54 -18.72 -5.18 3.75
C PRO A 54 -17.74 -4.95 4.89
N SER A 55 -17.44 -3.70 5.25
CA SER A 55 -16.53 -3.39 6.36
C SER A 55 -17.09 -3.71 7.74
N GLN A 56 -18.42 -3.87 7.86
CA GLN A 56 -19.07 -4.39 9.07
C GLN A 56 -18.99 -5.91 9.19
N CYS A 57 -18.57 -6.62 8.13
CA CYS A 57 -18.40 -8.06 8.18
C CYS A 57 -17.01 -8.45 8.66
N ALA A 58 -16.93 -9.10 9.83
CA ALA A 58 -15.66 -9.63 10.35
C ALA A 58 -14.97 -10.61 9.39
N ARG A 59 -15.74 -11.36 8.59
CA ARG A 59 -15.20 -12.30 7.61
C ARG A 59 -14.56 -11.58 6.42
N PHE A 60 -15.22 -10.56 5.89
CA PHE A 60 -14.64 -9.68 4.88
C PHE A 60 -13.35 -9.03 5.38
N ALA A 61 -13.37 -8.46 6.60
CA ALA A 61 -12.20 -7.82 7.19
C ALA A 61 -11.02 -8.80 7.35
N ARG A 62 -11.29 -10.08 7.67
CA ARG A 62 -10.27 -11.15 7.73
C ARG A 62 -9.76 -11.51 6.34
N GLY A 63 -10.66 -11.67 5.38
CA GLY A 63 -10.32 -11.96 3.97
C GLY A 63 -9.46 -10.86 3.36
N MET A 64 -9.80 -9.60 3.58
CA MET A 64 -9.02 -8.44 3.12
C MET A 64 -7.60 -8.43 3.68
N ARG A 65 -7.44 -8.65 4.99
CA ARG A 65 -6.10 -8.76 5.60
C ARG A 65 -5.31 -9.93 5.02
N ALA A 66 -5.94 -11.09 4.82
CA ALA A 66 -5.29 -12.26 4.23
C ALA A 66 -4.87 -12.01 2.78
N ALA A 67 -5.69 -11.34 1.97
CA ALA A 67 -5.37 -10.95 0.59
C ALA A 67 -4.17 -9.99 0.56
N LEU A 68 -4.15 -8.98 1.42
CA LEU A 68 -3.03 -8.06 1.58
C LEU A 68 -1.75 -8.76 2.04
N THR A 69 -1.83 -9.71 2.98
CA THR A 69 -0.68 -10.53 3.40
C THR A 69 -0.14 -11.39 2.28
N ARG A 70 -0.98 -11.96 1.42
CA ARG A 70 -0.53 -12.70 0.24
C ARG A 70 0.14 -11.79 -0.79
N ALA A 71 -0.43 -10.60 -1.02
CA ALA A 71 0.15 -9.59 -1.90
C ALA A 71 1.56 -9.15 -1.47
N LEU A 72 1.81 -9.08 -0.16
CA LEU A 72 3.14 -8.75 0.38
C LEU A 72 4.23 -9.77 -0.03
N ALA A 73 3.84 -11.02 -0.28
CA ALA A 73 4.76 -12.09 -0.68
C ALA A 73 5.00 -12.15 -2.20
N ASP A 74 4.37 -11.27 -2.99
CA ASP A 74 4.38 -11.33 -4.44
C ASP A 74 5.18 -10.15 -5.06
N PRO A 75 6.46 -10.34 -5.39
CA PRO A 75 7.31 -9.26 -5.88
C PRO A 75 6.88 -8.71 -7.25
N ALA A 76 6.13 -9.51 -8.03
CA ALA A 76 5.64 -9.12 -9.35
C ALA A 76 4.39 -8.23 -9.29
N LEU A 77 3.76 -8.06 -8.11
CA LEU A 77 2.51 -7.32 -7.98
C LEU A 77 2.62 -5.83 -8.33
N VAL A 78 3.77 -5.21 -8.06
CA VAL A 78 3.99 -3.77 -8.36
C VAL A 78 5.21 -3.62 -9.25
N THR A 79 4.98 -3.23 -10.50
CA THR A 79 6.01 -3.00 -11.50
C THR A 79 6.91 -1.82 -11.14
N SER A 80 8.10 -1.74 -11.74
CA SER A 80 9.01 -0.61 -11.54
C SER A 80 8.37 0.74 -11.92
N ALA A 81 7.58 0.80 -12.99
CA ALA A 81 6.86 2.01 -13.39
C ALA A 81 5.82 2.43 -12.32
N GLN A 82 5.13 1.48 -11.71
CA GLN A 82 4.20 1.73 -10.60
C GLN A 82 4.89 2.03 -9.25
N ARG A 83 6.23 2.03 -9.21
CA ARG A 83 7.04 2.48 -8.07
C ARG A 83 7.62 3.88 -8.26
N GLU A 84 7.37 4.52 -9.41
CA GLU A 84 7.83 5.89 -9.64
C GLU A 84 7.14 6.88 -8.70
N GLY A 85 7.90 7.71 -8.01
CA GLY A 85 7.37 8.74 -7.13
C GLY A 85 6.94 10.01 -7.85
N SER A 86 6.75 11.05 -7.04
CA SER A 86 6.62 12.45 -7.43
C SER A 86 7.41 13.29 -6.43
N ALA A 87 7.85 14.48 -6.81
CA ALA A 87 8.63 15.37 -5.94
C ALA A 87 7.78 16.15 -4.93
N ARG A 88 6.47 16.28 -5.15
CA ARG A 88 5.61 17.19 -4.38
C ARG A 88 4.68 16.49 -3.39
N THR A 89 4.09 15.39 -3.81
CA THR A 89 3.12 14.62 -3.03
C THR A 89 3.33 13.14 -3.28
N TYR A 90 2.84 12.29 -2.38
CA TYR A 90 2.79 10.86 -2.67
C TYR A 90 1.98 10.62 -3.95
N ARG A 91 2.41 9.64 -4.74
CA ARG A 91 1.79 9.28 -6.01
C ARG A 91 0.96 8.03 -5.83
N ARG A 92 -0.21 7.97 -6.47
CA ARG A 92 -1.06 6.78 -6.55
C ARG A 92 -0.92 6.18 -7.94
N HIS A 93 -0.64 4.88 -8.02
CA HIS A 93 -0.64 4.09 -9.23
C HIS A 93 -1.74 3.04 -9.12
N VAL A 94 -2.78 3.14 -9.95
CA VAL A 94 -3.82 2.11 -10.01
C VAL A 94 -3.20 0.82 -10.56
N ILE A 95 -3.44 -0.29 -9.87
CA ILE A 95 -2.98 -1.63 -10.25
C ILE A 95 -4.13 -2.42 -10.85
N ALA A 96 -5.29 -2.39 -10.18
CA ALA A 96 -6.49 -3.09 -10.61
C ALA A 96 -7.72 -2.36 -10.10
N SER A 97 -8.83 -2.51 -10.80
CA SER A 97 -10.15 -2.08 -10.35
C SER A 97 -11.15 -3.15 -10.70
N ASP A 98 -12.06 -3.40 -9.77
CA ASP A 98 -13.19 -4.28 -10.02
C ASP A 98 -14.16 -3.64 -11.02
N ARG A 99 -14.71 -4.45 -11.94
CA ARG A 99 -15.56 -3.95 -13.04
C ARG A 99 -16.90 -3.43 -12.57
N SER A 100 -17.42 -3.90 -11.44
CA SER A 100 -18.66 -3.39 -10.84
C SER A 100 -18.40 -2.29 -9.80
N GLY A 101 -17.17 -1.78 -9.70
CA GLY A 101 -16.81 -0.67 -8.83
C GLY A 101 -16.75 -1.03 -7.35
N ARG A 102 -16.69 -2.33 -6.99
CA ARG A 102 -16.64 -2.76 -5.58
C ARG A 102 -15.35 -2.34 -4.89
N TYR A 103 -14.24 -2.28 -5.62
CA TYR A 103 -12.95 -1.83 -5.10
C TYR A 103 -11.98 -1.36 -6.19
N THR A 104 -10.98 -0.58 -5.76
CA THR A 104 -9.78 -0.24 -6.52
C THR A 104 -8.53 -0.53 -5.69
N VAL A 105 -7.54 -1.15 -6.32
CA VAL A 105 -6.21 -1.42 -5.76
C VAL A 105 -5.20 -0.42 -6.33
N ALA A 106 -4.41 0.21 -5.46
CA ALA A 106 -3.34 1.12 -5.87
C ALA A 106 -2.06 0.97 -5.06
N ALA A 107 -0.91 1.11 -5.71
CA ALA A 107 0.36 1.38 -5.03
C ALA A 107 0.48 2.88 -4.75
N LEU A 108 0.80 3.22 -3.51
CA LEU A 108 1.13 4.57 -3.08
C LEU A 108 2.64 4.66 -2.86
N VAL A 109 3.28 5.62 -3.54
CA VAL A 109 4.72 5.86 -3.47
C VAL A 109 4.99 7.11 -2.65
N TRP A 110 5.73 6.95 -1.56
CA TRP A 110 6.01 7.99 -0.58
C TRP A 110 7.50 8.31 -0.60
N GLN A 111 7.88 9.48 -1.10
CA GLN A 111 9.25 9.98 -0.95
C GLN A 111 9.50 10.45 0.49
N PRO A 112 10.77 10.62 0.91
CA PRO A 112 11.11 11.21 2.20
C PRO A 112 10.32 12.50 2.47
N GLY A 113 9.72 12.60 3.65
CA GLY A 113 8.92 13.76 4.05
C GLY A 113 7.47 13.75 3.56
N HIS A 114 7.08 12.85 2.64
CA HIS A 114 5.70 12.77 2.18
C HIS A 114 4.76 12.33 3.30
N ALA A 115 3.59 12.97 3.35
CA ALA A 115 2.53 12.59 4.25
C ALA A 115 1.16 12.67 3.59
N SER A 116 0.23 11.88 4.10
CA SER A 116 -1.17 12.17 3.89
C SER A 116 -1.59 13.35 4.77
N PRO A 117 -2.72 14.00 4.44
CA PRO A 117 -3.48 14.78 5.40
C PRO A 117 -4.00 13.91 6.55
N VAL A 118 -4.50 14.54 7.61
CA VAL A 118 -5.34 13.85 8.61
C VAL A 118 -6.69 13.59 7.96
N HIS A 119 -7.12 12.33 7.91
CA HIS A 119 -8.35 11.97 7.23
C HIS A 119 -9.03 10.75 7.86
N ALA A 120 -10.35 10.76 7.80
CA ALA A 120 -11.20 9.58 7.83
C ALA A 120 -11.42 9.08 6.39
N HIS A 121 -12.33 8.13 6.21
CA HIS A 121 -12.65 7.58 4.89
C HIS A 121 -14.15 7.64 4.61
N HIS A 122 -14.55 8.03 3.41
CA HIS A 122 -15.94 7.91 2.96
C HIS A 122 -16.31 6.45 2.62
N THR A 123 -15.31 5.60 2.42
CA THR A 123 -15.43 4.17 2.17
C THR A 123 -14.55 3.35 3.14
N TRP A 124 -14.51 2.04 3.02
CA TRP A 124 -13.54 1.22 3.76
C TRP A 124 -12.16 1.23 3.08
N CYS A 125 -11.12 0.98 3.86
CA CYS A 125 -9.74 0.97 3.40
C CYS A 125 -8.97 -0.22 4.01
N GLY A 126 -8.32 -1.00 3.15
CA GLY A 126 -7.24 -1.90 3.55
C GLY A 126 -5.91 -1.36 3.04
N TYR A 127 -4.83 -1.47 3.82
CA TYR A 127 -3.50 -1.18 3.30
C TYR A 127 -2.42 -2.09 3.87
N ALA A 128 -1.35 -2.26 3.10
CA ALA A 128 -0.14 -2.97 3.50
C ALA A 128 1.11 -2.17 3.10
N VAL A 129 2.14 -2.16 3.94
CA VAL A 129 3.44 -1.56 3.59
C VAL A 129 4.27 -2.61 2.85
N LEU A 130 4.49 -2.40 1.55
CA LEU A 130 5.28 -3.29 0.69
C LEU A 130 6.78 -3.09 0.91
N GLU A 131 7.21 -1.83 0.93
CA GLU A 131 8.63 -1.45 0.94
C GLU A 131 8.86 -0.26 1.88
N GLY A 132 10.01 -0.24 2.56
CA GLY A 132 10.37 0.80 3.49
C GLY A 132 9.53 0.77 4.78
N ALA A 133 9.33 1.94 5.37
CA ALA A 133 8.53 2.10 6.57
C ALA A 133 7.73 3.41 6.52
N LEU A 134 6.51 3.35 7.05
CA LEU A 134 5.67 4.52 7.31
C LEU A 134 5.49 4.69 8.81
N THR A 135 5.07 5.89 9.22
CA THR A 135 4.50 6.14 10.54
C THR A 135 3.01 6.36 10.38
N GLU A 136 2.21 5.66 11.17
CA GLU A 136 0.77 5.88 11.26
C GLU A 136 0.46 6.60 12.56
N THR A 137 -0.15 7.78 12.45
CA THR A 137 -0.72 8.50 13.58
C THR A 137 -2.23 8.34 13.54
N LEU A 138 -2.81 7.76 14.59
CA LEU A 138 -4.25 7.63 14.81
C LEU A 138 -4.76 8.83 15.61
N TYR A 139 -5.96 9.27 15.24
CA TYR A 139 -6.62 10.41 15.86
C TYR A 139 -8.02 10.01 16.34
N ALA A 140 -8.53 10.73 17.33
CA ALA A 140 -9.94 10.71 17.70
C ALA A 140 -10.57 12.06 17.37
N TRP A 141 -11.83 12.04 16.95
CA TRP A 141 -12.60 13.25 16.72
C TRP A 141 -13.00 13.88 18.06
N ASN A 142 -12.82 15.19 18.20
CA ASN A 142 -13.29 15.96 19.34
C ASN A 142 -14.44 16.87 18.89
N ASP A 143 -15.66 16.57 19.33
CA ASP A 143 -16.84 17.37 18.99
C ASP A 143 -16.83 18.77 19.61
N ALA A 144 -16.24 18.96 20.80
CA ALA A 144 -16.17 20.28 21.42
C ALA A 144 -15.27 21.24 20.64
N HIS A 145 -14.20 20.73 20.03
CA HIS A 145 -13.24 21.53 19.26
C HIS A 145 -13.39 21.38 17.74
N GLN A 146 -14.37 20.60 17.28
CA GLN A 146 -14.62 20.31 15.87
C GLN A 146 -13.33 19.93 15.11
N GLY A 147 -12.54 19.03 15.69
CA GLY A 147 -11.25 18.64 15.12
C GLY A 147 -10.69 17.33 15.67
N ALA A 148 -9.75 16.75 14.91
CA ALA A 148 -9.06 15.53 15.25
C ALA A 148 -7.86 15.82 16.18
N HIS A 149 -7.70 15.04 17.25
CA HIS A 149 -6.53 15.10 18.13
C HIS A 149 -5.77 13.78 18.10
N ALA A 150 -4.44 13.84 18.14
CA ALA A 150 -3.61 12.64 18.05
C ALA A 150 -3.77 11.79 19.31
N VAL A 151 -3.99 10.49 19.12
CA VAL A 151 -4.14 9.51 20.21
C VAL A 151 -2.93 8.60 20.30
N ARG A 152 -2.41 8.17 19.15
CA ARG A 152 -1.28 7.24 19.09
C ARG A 152 -0.51 7.41 17.80
N SER A 153 0.82 7.38 17.87
CA SER A 153 1.68 7.31 16.70
C SER A 153 2.56 6.07 16.79
N HIS A 154 2.67 5.29 15.72
CA HIS A 154 3.50 4.08 15.70
C HIS A 154 4.06 3.76 14.31
N PRO A 155 5.22 3.08 14.25
CA PRO A 155 5.78 2.66 12.98
C PRO A 155 4.94 1.56 12.31
N ARG A 156 5.01 1.54 10.98
CA ARG A 156 4.45 0.54 10.06
C ARG A 156 5.59 0.11 9.14
N ALA A 157 6.35 -0.90 9.57
CA ALA A 157 7.43 -1.47 8.77
C ALA A 157 6.85 -2.26 7.58
N SER A 158 7.70 -2.59 6.59
CA SER A 158 7.34 -3.56 5.54
C SER A 158 6.73 -4.83 6.15
N GLY A 159 5.65 -5.31 5.54
CA GLY A 159 4.82 -6.39 6.08
C GLY A 159 3.65 -5.95 6.96
N ALA A 160 3.61 -4.70 7.44
CA ALA A 160 2.51 -4.21 8.25
C ALA A 160 1.21 -4.11 7.44
N VAL A 161 0.13 -4.74 7.93
CA VAL A 161 -1.22 -4.73 7.32
C VAL A 161 -2.22 -4.05 8.24
N SER A 162 -3.12 -3.25 7.67
CA SER A 162 -4.26 -2.63 8.38
C SER A 162 -5.53 -2.72 7.54
N PHE A 163 -6.67 -2.66 8.23
CA PHE A 163 -7.98 -2.55 7.62
C PHE A 163 -8.92 -1.77 8.54
N GLY A 164 -9.65 -0.81 7.97
CA GLY A 164 -10.63 0.01 8.66
C GLY A 164 -11.89 0.22 7.80
N GLY A 165 -13.02 0.38 8.48
CA GLY A 165 -14.28 0.74 7.84
C GLY A 165 -14.39 2.24 7.53
N ARG A 166 -15.50 2.62 6.90
CA ARG A 166 -15.85 4.02 6.62
C ARG A 166 -16.13 4.82 7.89
N GLY A 167 -16.07 6.14 7.75
CA GLY A 167 -16.33 7.10 8.82
C GLY A 167 -15.13 7.35 9.72
N ARG A 168 -15.40 7.95 10.88
CA ARG A 168 -14.39 8.55 11.77
C ARG A 168 -13.82 7.59 12.83
N ALA A 169 -14.14 6.31 12.75
CA ALA A 169 -13.60 5.31 13.68
C ALA A 169 -12.09 5.08 13.50
N ASN A 170 -11.54 5.34 12.31
CA ASN A 170 -10.13 5.14 11.98
C ASN A 170 -9.53 6.41 11.34
N ILE A 171 -9.65 7.56 12.01
CA ILE A 171 -8.97 8.78 11.54
C ILE A 171 -7.46 8.56 11.65
N HIS A 172 -6.74 8.78 10.56
CA HIS A 172 -5.31 8.61 10.57
C HIS A 172 -4.54 9.56 9.64
N ARG A 173 -3.23 9.56 9.84
CA ARG A 173 -2.24 10.16 8.96
C ARG A 173 -1.10 9.18 8.74
N LEU A 174 -0.72 8.97 7.49
CA LEU A 174 0.48 8.24 7.11
C LEU A 174 1.60 9.22 6.76
N TYR A 175 2.80 8.91 7.21
CA TYR A 175 3.98 9.76 7.00
C TYR A 175 5.21 8.91 6.72
N ASN A 176 5.94 9.23 5.65
CA ASN A 176 7.28 8.71 5.43
C ASN A 176 8.30 9.65 6.08
N GLY A 177 8.67 9.36 7.32
CA GLY A 177 9.72 10.06 8.05
C GLY A 177 11.14 9.53 7.83
N SER A 178 11.32 8.57 6.92
CA SER A 178 12.63 7.99 6.62
C SER A 178 13.37 8.77 5.53
N ALA A 179 14.66 8.47 5.36
CA ALA A 179 15.47 9.00 4.27
C ALA A 179 15.31 8.22 2.95
N ALA A 180 14.51 7.15 2.94
CA ALA A 180 14.30 6.29 1.78
C ALA A 180 12.84 6.37 1.29
N GLN A 181 12.61 5.92 0.05
CA GLN A 181 11.26 5.73 -0.45
C GLN A 181 10.53 4.64 0.34
N ALA A 182 9.22 4.80 0.52
CA ALA A 182 8.33 3.74 0.97
C ALA A 182 7.24 3.50 -0.08
N VAL A 183 6.77 2.25 -0.17
CA VAL A 183 5.66 1.86 -1.05
C VAL A 183 4.62 1.13 -0.23
N SER A 184 3.37 1.57 -0.30
CA SER A 184 2.24 0.86 0.31
C SER A 184 1.21 0.44 -0.73
N LEU A 185 0.61 -0.72 -0.55
CA LEU A 185 -0.54 -1.19 -1.32
C LEU A 185 -1.81 -0.78 -0.59
N HIS A 186 -2.75 -0.17 -1.29
CA HIS A 186 -4.05 0.22 -0.75
C HIS A 186 -5.17 -0.41 -1.56
N VAL A 187 -6.24 -0.79 -0.87
CA VAL A 187 -7.49 -1.26 -1.45
C VAL A 187 -8.62 -0.42 -0.85
N TYR A 188 -9.36 0.24 -1.72
CA TYR A 188 -10.46 1.13 -1.34
C TYR A 188 -11.77 0.65 -1.96
N GLY A 189 -12.88 0.78 -1.23
CA GLY A 189 -14.21 0.46 -1.73
C GLY A 189 -14.82 1.56 -2.61
N VAL A 190 -14.13 1.93 -3.68
CA VAL A 190 -14.57 2.90 -4.71
C VAL A 190 -14.14 2.41 -6.10
N PRO A 191 -14.80 2.85 -7.18
CA PRO A 191 -14.31 2.64 -8.54
C PRO A 191 -13.05 3.50 -8.82
N ALA A 192 -12.36 3.21 -9.91
CA ALA A 192 -11.03 3.77 -10.18
C ALA A 192 -11.04 5.29 -10.37
N GLU A 193 -12.07 5.83 -11.00
CA GLU A 193 -12.29 7.26 -11.23
C GLU A 193 -12.37 8.07 -9.93
N ASP A 194 -12.77 7.41 -8.83
CA ASP A 194 -13.06 8.04 -7.55
C ASP A 194 -11.89 7.98 -6.56
N ILE A 195 -10.85 7.20 -6.85
CA ILE A 195 -9.75 6.92 -5.92
C ILE A 195 -8.99 8.17 -5.44
N ALA A 196 -8.96 9.21 -6.28
CA ALA A 196 -8.25 10.45 -5.97
C ALA A 196 -9.07 11.42 -5.11
N ALA A 197 -10.40 11.39 -5.20
CA ALA A 197 -11.27 12.44 -4.67
C ALA A 197 -12.27 11.95 -3.62
N GLN A 198 -12.78 10.73 -3.73
CA GLN A 198 -13.90 10.24 -2.92
C GLN A 198 -13.48 9.25 -1.83
N VAL A 199 -12.19 9.04 -1.63
CA VAL A 199 -11.68 8.15 -0.58
C VAL A 199 -11.59 8.86 0.76
N ASN A 200 -10.90 10.01 0.80
CA ASN A 200 -10.51 10.67 2.02
C ASN A 200 -11.57 11.68 2.50
N ASP A 201 -12.05 11.51 3.72
CA ASP A 201 -12.77 12.56 4.47
C ASP A 201 -11.74 13.38 5.24
N MET A 202 -11.39 14.56 4.71
CA MET A 202 -10.32 15.40 5.23
C MET A 202 -10.76 16.14 6.49
N LEU A 203 -10.01 15.97 7.60
CA LEU A 203 -10.41 16.52 8.90
C LEU A 203 -9.41 17.56 9.41
N PRO A 204 -9.89 18.69 9.98
CA PRO A 204 -9.02 19.63 10.66
C PRO A 204 -8.47 19.03 11.95
N LEU A 205 -7.31 19.52 12.41
CA LEU A 205 -6.83 19.25 13.75
C LEU A 205 -7.63 20.06 14.78
N ALA A 206 -7.89 19.46 15.95
CA ALA A 206 -8.44 20.18 17.08
C ALA A 206 -7.47 21.31 17.44
N ARG A 207 -7.96 22.56 17.50
CA ARG A 207 -7.16 23.67 17.99
C ARG A 207 -6.97 23.47 19.49
N GLU A 208 -5.72 23.48 19.95
CA GLU A 208 -5.46 23.65 21.37
C GLU A 208 -6.03 25.00 21.78
N THR A 209 -6.97 24.99 22.70
CA THR A 209 -7.35 26.25 23.37
C THR A 209 -6.15 26.63 24.20
N ALA A 210 -5.55 27.78 23.89
CA ALA A 210 -4.57 28.41 24.78
C ALA A 210 -5.26 28.55 26.13
N GLN A 211 -4.93 27.67 27.06
CA GLN A 211 -5.39 27.78 28.43
C GLN A 211 -4.75 29.06 28.94
N ALA A 212 -5.57 30.12 29.06
CA ALA A 212 -5.13 31.37 29.63
C ALA A 212 -4.53 31.05 31.00
N ALA A 213 -3.21 31.18 31.10
CA ALA A 213 -2.52 31.14 32.38
C ALA A 213 -3.19 32.20 33.26
N ARG A 214 -3.89 31.72 34.29
CA ARG A 214 -4.36 32.53 35.41
C ARG A 214 -3.50 32.20 36.61
#